data_AF-A0A7S4L175-F1
#
_entry.id   AF-A0A7S4L175-F1
#
_cell.length_a   1.000
_cell.length_b   1.000
_cell.length_c   1.000
_cell.angle_alpha   90.00
_cell.angle_beta   90.00
_cell.angle_gamma   90.00
#
_symmetry.space_group_name_H-M   'P 1'
#
loop_
_entity.id
_entity.type
_entity.pdbx_description
1 polymer ?
#
loop_
_entity_poly.entity_id
_entity_poly.type
_entity_poly.pdbx_seq_one_letter_code
_entity_poly.pdbx_strand_id
1 'polypeptide(L)'
;MGAASSGGAKDNNSFLASPLSAPYPLPSSLSHEGTLYSHFFPVTPTSTEILKCEFTAASCPDPFSGKEEHFLCVGTASKYDGGGLRKLGGRPPVGLVFVLDVSGSMGGTFHPRSTKEMRAGADINKTKEEGTLLDAAKEALLGLLNNMKEGDCFGLVSFDTRAQVEFPLTQWKGEETKKEVTQIINNIKLRGGTDLTCGFDEAVNEFEKEEIKELKMNRRVFFLTDMCMTVGNSYTFLDHVTTAARPSPSSPTSPSAPPVHTTVIGFGFDFDTELSRCFSQIPLCNFFSVFSTQEFIHQMTFDFDYLVFPIAKDVIVEVVRKEGEGGGAVEKVIGSSEKSLKGHSKETVMVLDGVFPSQAQGNRKEVSEDGTEERVQNAETRGGVVLVKLGGLKGGEKVNVRVSFVTYEGEKVESEEEVVFPLWE
;
A
#
# COMPACT_ATOMS: atom_id res chain seq x y z
N MET A 1 -3.24 7.68 -17.34
CA MET A 1 -1.96 6.95 -17.24
C MET A 1 -1.37 7.38 -15.91
N GLY A 2 -0.96 6.46 -15.05
CA GLY A 2 -0.60 6.75 -13.65
C GLY A 2 0.88 6.44 -13.39
N ALA A 3 1.26 6.38 -12.10
CA ALA A 3 2.61 6.00 -11.66
C ALA A 3 2.54 4.66 -10.94
N ALA A 4 3.71 4.13 -10.68
CA ALA A 4 3.82 3.02 -9.78
C ALA A 4 4.02 3.53 -8.34
N SER A 5 3.54 2.81 -7.33
CA SER A 5 3.68 3.19 -5.92
C SER A 5 4.31 2.08 -5.10
N SER A 6 5.16 2.44 -4.13
CA SER A 6 5.73 1.48 -3.19
C SER A 6 4.65 0.82 -2.33
N GLY A 7 4.90 -0.42 -1.90
CA GLY A 7 4.16 -1.02 -0.79
C GLY A 7 4.36 -0.22 0.51
N GLY A 8 3.42 -0.34 1.44
CA GLY A 8 3.47 0.32 2.76
C GLY A 8 2.22 1.16 3.05
N ALA A 9 2.42 2.31 3.69
CA ALA A 9 1.35 3.23 4.06
C ALA A 9 0.65 3.78 2.80
N LYS A 10 -0.67 3.65 2.72
CA LYS A 10 -1.48 4.16 1.59
C LYS A 10 -2.26 5.44 1.92
N ASP A 11 -2.09 5.97 3.13
CA ASP A 11 -2.59 7.28 3.53
C ASP A 11 -1.85 7.77 4.80
N ASN A 12 -2.21 8.96 5.26
CA ASN A 12 -1.97 9.43 6.62
C ASN A 12 -3.29 9.81 7.32
N ASN A 13 -4.38 9.14 6.98
CA ASN A 13 -5.72 9.52 7.44
C ASN A 13 -5.83 9.46 8.96
N SER A 14 -5.15 8.49 9.60
CA SER A 14 -5.09 8.37 11.06
C SER A 14 -4.48 9.60 11.75
N PHE A 15 -3.52 10.28 11.12
CA PHE A 15 -2.99 11.55 11.63
C PHE A 15 -4.02 12.68 11.46
N LEU A 16 -4.65 12.77 10.29
CA LEU A 16 -5.58 13.87 9.95
C LEU A 16 -6.91 13.80 10.71
N ALA A 17 -7.42 12.59 10.93
CA ALA A 17 -8.71 12.37 11.56
C ALA A 17 -8.64 12.51 13.09
N SER A 18 -7.43 12.52 13.69
CA SER A 18 -7.27 12.52 15.14
C SER A 18 -7.99 13.74 15.75
N PRO A 19 -9.02 13.53 16.60
CA PRO A 19 -9.83 14.63 17.08
C PRO A 19 -8.98 15.55 17.96
N LEU A 20 -9.19 16.87 17.84
CA LEU A 20 -8.56 17.91 18.67
C LEU A 20 -8.69 17.67 20.20
N SER A 21 -9.55 16.74 20.62
CA SER A 21 -9.80 16.34 22.01
C SER A 21 -9.06 15.08 22.48
N ALA A 22 -8.37 14.35 21.61
CA ALA A 22 -7.47 13.24 21.95
C ALA A 22 -6.05 13.76 22.21
N PRO A 23 -5.12 12.99 22.82
CA PRO A 23 -3.70 13.37 22.78
C PRO A 23 -3.30 13.60 21.33
N TYR A 24 -2.67 14.75 21.05
CA TYR A 24 -2.24 15.12 19.70
C TYR A 24 -1.52 13.94 19.03
N PRO A 25 -1.81 13.68 17.74
CA PRO A 25 -1.13 12.61 17.02
C PRO A 25 0.38 12.88 17.06
N LEU A 26 1.16 11.83 17.29
CA LEU A 26 2.61 11.96 17.39
C LEU A 26 3.16 12.37 16.01
N PRO A 27 4.22 13.20 15.94
CA PRO A 27 4.86 13.53 14.66
C PRO A 27 5.28 12.29 13.87
N SER A 28 5.61 11.20 14.56
CA SER A 28 5.97 9.93 13.96
C SER A 28 4.78 9.23 13.28
N SER A 29 3.52 9.61 13.55
CA SER A 29 2.33 9.08 12.85
C SER A 29 2.23 9.59 11.40
N LEU A 30 3.03 10.59 11.03
CA LEU A 30 3.23 11.00 9.64
C LEU A 30 4.36 10.17 9.03
N SER A 31 4.01 9.28 8.11
CA SER A 31 5.00 8.59 7.30
C SER A 31 5.35 9.42 6.06
N HIS A 32 6.61 9.37 5.61
CA HIS A 32 7.00 9.99 4.35
C HIS A 32 6.25 9.32 3.20
N GLU A 33 6.13 8.00 3.25
CA GLU A 33 5.45 7.15 2.28
C GLU A 33 3.97 7.52 2.15
N GLY A 34 3.23 7.57 3.27
CA GLY A 34 1.82 7.94 3.28
C GLY A 34 1.58 9.40 2.89
N THR A 35 2.51 10.30 3.21
CA THR A 35 2.44 11.71 2.79
C THR A 35 2.57 11.82 1.28
N LEU A 36 3.62 11.23 0.71
CA LEU A 36 3.86 11.24 -0.73
C LEU A 36 2.73 10.52 -1.48
N TYR A 37 2.22 9.41 -0.95
CA TYR A 37 1.08 8.70 -1.53
C TYR A 37 -0.23 9.51 -1.53
N SER A 38 -0.36 10.49 -0.64
CA SER A 38 -1.53 11.37 -0.59
C SER A 38 -1.52 12.45 -1.69
N HIS A 39 -0.39 12.65 -2.38
CA HIS A 39 -0.22 13.65 -3.42
C HIS A 39 -0.06 13.03 -4.80
N PHE A 40 -0.31 13.85 -5.82
CA PHE A 40 -0.04 13.50 -7.20
C PHE A 40 1.22 14.21 -7.69
N PHE A 41 2.07 13.50 -8.42
CA PHE A 41 3.30 14.01 -9.00
C PHE A 41 3.28 13.92 -10.52
N PRO A 42 3.91 14.87 -11.23
CA PRO A 42 4.07 14.76 -12.67
C PRO A 42 5.13 13.69 -12.97
N VAL A 43 4.73 12.62 -13.65
CA VAL A 43 5.63 11.57 -14.14
C VAL A 43 5.25 11.26 -15.58
N THR A 44 6.25 11.13 -16.45
CA THR A 44 6.08 10.78 -17.85
C THR A 44 5.52 9.35 -17.96
N PRO A 45 4.29 9.18 -18.46
CA PRO A 45 3.66 7.87 -18.54
C PRO A 45 4.37 6.96 -19.56
N THR A 46 4.36 5.66 -19.30
CA THR A 46 4.84 4.63 -20.24
C THR A 46 3.70 3.68 -20.60
N SER A 47 3.63 3.25 -21.86
CA SER A 47 2.66 2.25 -22.34
C SER A 47 3.29 0.89 -22.66
N THR A 48 4.61 0.81 -22.60
CA THR A 48 5.39 -0.36 -23.05
C THR A 48 6.10 -1.05 -21.90
N GLU A 49 6.63 -0.28 -20.95
CA GLU A 49 7.47 -0.81 -19.88
C GLU A 49 6.64 -1.28 -18.69
N ILE A 50 7.07 -2.38 -18.07
CA ILE A 50 6.46 -2.88 -16.83
C ILE A 50 6.71 -1.89 -15.71
N LEU A 51 7.93 -1.38 -15.59
CA LEU A 51 8.33 -0.32 -14.69
C LEU A 51 9.37 0.55 -15.39
N LYS A 52 9.14 1.85 -15.41
CA LYS A 52 10.06 2.89 -15.85
C LYS A 52 10.38 3.77 -14.65
N CYS A 53 11.66 3.99 -14.38
CA CYS A 53 12.10 5.03 -13.45
C CYS A 53 12.42 6.29 -14.24
N GLU A 54 11.94 7.44 -13.77
CA GLU A 54 12.24 8.75 -14.35
C GLU A 54 13.02 9.58 -13.33
N PHE A 55 14.01 10.31 -13.82
CA PHE A 55 14.91 11.10 -12.98
C PHE A 55 14.79 12.58 -13.30
N THR A 56 14.45 13.37 -12.28
CA THR A 56 14.42 14.83 -12.37
C THR A 56 15.43 15.41 -11.39
N ALA A 57 16.36 16.22 -11.88
CA ALA A 57 17.35 16.89 -11.05
C ALA A 57 16.98 18.35 -10.82
N ALA A 58 17.22 18.82 -9.60
CA ALA A 58 17.08 20.22 -9.23
C ALA A 58 18.29 20.66 -8.41
N SER A 59 18.67 21.93 -8.55
CA SER A 59 19.67 22.58 -7.73
C SER A 59 18.99 23.80 -7.11
N CYS A 60 19.21 24.05 -5.82
CA CYS A 60 18.73 25.27 -5.16
C CYS A 60 19.61 25.63 -3.97
N PRO A 61 19.73 26.91 -3.61
CA PRO A 61 20.48 27.33 -2.43
C PRO A 61 19.67 27.02 -1.17
N ASP A 62 20.34 26.49 -0.15
CA ASP A 62 19.78 26.39 1.19
C ASP A 62 19.36 27.79 1.67
N PRO A 63 18.08 28.02 2.03
CA PRO A 63 17.61 29.33 2.44
C PRO A 63 18.31 29.87 3.69
N PHE A 64 18.95 29.00 4.50
CA PHE A 64 19.67 29.42 5.69
C PHE A 64 21.17 29.63 5.46
N SER A 65 21.86 28.68 4.85
CA SER A 65 23.33 28.75 4.65
C SER A 65 23.76 29.38 3.32
N GLY A 66 22.85 29.50 2.35
CA GLY A 66 23.15 29.98 1.00
C GLY A 66 24.02 29.03 0.17
N LYS A 67 24.31 27.83 0.66
CA LYS A 67 25.06 26.81 -0.08
C LYS A 67 24.16 26.16 -1.12
N GLU A 68 24.67 25.96 -2.32
CA GLU A 68 23.96 25.21 -3.36
C GLU A 68 23.77 23.75 -2.92
N GLU A 69 22.53 23.28 -2.99
CA GLU A 69 22.11 21.92 -2.68
C GLU A 69 21.54 21.27 -3.93
N HIS A 70 21.80 19.97 -4.09
CA HIS A 70 21.40 19.20 -5.27
C HIS A 70 20.45 18.09 -4.88
N PHE A 71 19.33 18.01 -5.59
CA PHE A 71 18.24 17.08 -5.34
C PHE A 71 17.95 16.23 -6.57
N LEU A 72 17.87 14.92 -6.37
CA LEU A 72 17.42 13.95 -7.36
C LEU A 72 16.04 13.44 -6.96
N CYS A 73 15.07 13.60 -7.84
CA CYS A 73 13.74 13.03 -7.74
C CYS A 73 13.68 11.78 -8.61
N VAL A 74 13.27 10.66 -8.03
CA VAL A 74 13.03 9.39 -8.71
C VAL A 74 11.52 9.16 -8.79
N GLY A 75 10.95 9.34 -9.97
CA GLY A 75 9.56 8.97 -10.28
C GLY A 75 9.47 7.55 -10.82
N THR A 76 8.33 6.89 -10.66
CA THR A 76 8.11 5.54 -11.22
C THR A 76 6.82 5.51 -12.04
N ALA A 77 6.83 4.84 -13.20
CA ALA A 77 5.67 4.69 -14.07
C ALA A 77 5.56 3.28 -14.64
N SER A 78 4.36 2.84 -14.97
CA SER A 78 4.05 1.51 -15.49
C SER A 78 2.99 1.56 -16.59
N LYS A 79 3.11 0.64 -17.55
CA LYS A 79 2.06 0.37 -18.54
C LYS A 79 0.73 -0.06 -17.92
N TYR A 80 0.74 -0.51 -16.67
CA TYR A 80 -0.46 -0.94 -15.95
C TYR A 80 -1.20 0.21 -15.26
N ASP A 81 -0.63 1.42 -15.24
CA ASP A 81 -1.18 2.49 -14.44
C ASP A 81 -2.44 3.15 -15.04
N GLY A 82 -3.31 3.64 -14.16
CA GLY A 82 -4.63 4.15 -14.50
C GLY A 82 -5.42 3.15 -15.35
N GLY A 83 -5.89 3.57 -16.53
CA GLY A 83 -6.61 2.66 -17.43
C GLY A 83 -5.76 1.53 -18.05
N GLY A 84 -4.44 1.51 -17.85
CA GLY A 84 -3.51 0.56 -18.47
C GLY A 84 -3.84 -0.89 -18.13
N LEU A 85 -4.04 -1.20 -16.85
CA LEU A 85 -4.38 -2.53 -16.37
C LEU A 85 -5.65 -3.08 -17.05
N ARG A 86 -6.71 -2.26 -17.15
CA ARG A 86 -7.97 -2.65 -17.82
C ARG A 86 -7.78 -2.85 -19.33
N LYS A 87 -6.96 -2.03 -19.98
CA LYS A 87 -6.69 -2.13 -21.43
C LYS A 87 -5.86 -3.36 -21.81
N LEU A 88 -4.97 -3.80 -20.92
CA LEU A 88 -4.06 -4.93 -21.15
C LEU A 88 -4.65 -6.29 -20.73
N GLY A 89 -5.95 -6.37 -20.44
CA GLY A 89 -6.63 -7.62 -20.09
C GLY A 89 -6.87 -7.84 -18.59
N GLY A 90 -6.56 -6.84 -17.76
CA GLY A 90 -6.75 -6.90 -16.31
C GLY A 90 -5.53 -7.42 -15.56
N ARG A 91 -5.68 -7.58 -14.24
CA ARG A 91 -4.67 -8.21 -13.38
C ARG A 91 -4.68 -9.74 -13.53
N PRO A 92 -3.56 -10.43 -13.25
CA PRO A 92 -3.53 -11.88 -13.11
C PRO A 92 -4.49 -12.41 -12.02
N PRO A 93 -4.77 -13.73 -12.04
CA PRO A 93 -5.52 -14.39 -10.98
C PRO A 93 -4.89 -14.20 -9.60
N VAL A 94 -5.73 -14.00 -8.59
CA VAL A 94 -5.32 -13.81 -7.20
C VAL A 94 -6.02 -14.81 -6.28
N GLY A 95 -5.31 -15.26 -5.25
CA GLY A 95 -5.89 -15.98 -4.12
C GLY A 95 -6.00 -15.05 -2.92
N LEU A 96 -7.23 -14.78 -2.50
CA LEU A 96 -7.53 -13.83 -1.45
C LEU A 96 -8.21 -14.52 -0.29
N VAL A 97 -7.65 -14.37 0.91
CA VAL A 97 -8.33 -14.74 2.14
C VAL A 97 -8.65 -13.49 2.92
N PHE A 98 -9.93 -13.23 3.12
CA PHE A 98 -10.41 -12.13 3.94
C PHE A 98 -10.51 -12.61 5.38
N VAL A 99 -9.91 -11.86 6.30
CA VAL A 99 -9.92 -12.12 7.72
C VAL A 99 -10.71 -11.00 8.38
N LEU A 100 -11.91 -11.32 8.83
CA LEU A 100 -12.85 -10.37 9.40
C LEU A 100 -12.83 -10.47 10.92
N ASP A 101 -12.42 -9.37 11.56
CA ASP A 101 -12.57 -9.20 13.00
C ASP A 101 -14.05 -9.10 13.35
N VAL A 102 -14.48 -9.97 14.25
CA VAL A 102 -15.86 -10.00 14.76
C VAL A 102 -15.89 -9.83 16.26
N SER A 103 -14.84 -9.26 16.85
CA SER A 103 -14.79 -8.96 18.28
C SER A 103 -15.85 -7.96 18.71
N GLY A 104 -16.09 -7.86 20.02
CA GLY A 104 -17.10 -6.96 20.57
C GLY A 104 -16.85 -5.47 20.27
N SER A 105 -15.59 -5.05 20.07
CA SER A 105 -15.25 -3.66 19.75
C SER A 105 -15.66 -3.26 18.33
N MET A 106 -15.73 -4.22 17.40
CA MET A 106 -16.32 -4.04 16.06
C MET A 106 -17.83 -3.72 16.11
N GLY A 107 -18.48 -3.87 17.27
CA GLY A 107 -19.84 -3.39 17.51
C GLY A 107 -19.95 -1.87 17.71
N GLY A 108 -18.83 -1.15 17.75
CA GLY A 108 -18.76 0.30 17.86
C GLY A 108 -19.16 1.04 16.58
N THR A 109 -19.02 2.36 16.59
CA THR A 109 -19.29 3.27 15.46
C THR A 109 -18.04 4.11 15.17
N PHE A 110 -17.83 4.57 13.92
CA PHE A 110 -16.67 5.41 13.54
C PHE A 110 -16.54 6.69 14.38
N HIS A 111 -17.66 7.30 14.79
CA HIS A 111 -17.70 8.52 15.60
C HIS A 111 -18.30 8.23 16.99
N PRO A 112 -17.53 7.62 17.91
CA PRO A 112 -18.02 7.34 19.25
C PRO A 112 -18.37 8.67 19.96
N ARG A 113 -19.63 8.81 20.40
CA ARG A 113 -20.08 10.01 21.12
C ARG A 113 -19.22 10.26 22.35
N SER A 114 -18.82 11.50 22.56
CA SER A 114 -18.20 11.92 23.82
C SER A 114 -19.19 11.77 24.98
N THR A 115 -18.65 11.57 26.19
CA THR A 115 -19.46 11.52 27.43
C THR A 115 -20.24 12.82 27.68
N LYS A 116 -19.81 13.95 27.12
CA LYS A 116 -20.54 15.22 27.15
C LYS A 116 -21.73 15.22 26.18
N GLU A 117 -21.58 14.68 24.97
CA GLU A 117 -22.65 14.60 23.98
C GLU A 117 -23.75 13.61 24.40
N MET A 118 -23.38 12.49 25.02
CA MET A 118 -24.35 11.57 25.63
C MET A 118 -25.16 12.23 26.75
N ARG A 119 -24.53 13.12 27.54
CA ARG A 119 -25.23 13.87 28.61
C ARG A 119 -26.07 15.03 28.08
N ALA A 120 -25.74 15.57 26.91
CA ALA A 120 -26.42 16.73 26.31
C ALA A 120 -27.68 16.35 25.51
N GLY A 121 -28.04 15.07 25.42
CA GLY A 121 -29.23 14.63 24.69
C GLY A 121 -29.17 14.93 23.19
N ALA A 122 -27.97 14.95 22.61
CA ALA A 122 -27.77 15.15 21.18
C ALA A 122 -28.51 14.07 20.36
N ASP A 123 -29.09 14.51 19.24
CA ASP A 123 -30.08 13.79 18.44
C ASP A 123 -29.73 12.30 18.22
N ILE A 124 -30.54 11.42 18.80
CA ILE A 124 -30.33 9.96 18.84
C ILE A 124 -30.40 9.36 17.43
N ASN A 125 -31.07 10.05 16.50
CA ASN A 125 -31.34 9.55 15.15
C ASN A 125 -30.15 9.65 14.19
N LYS A 126 -29.19 10.57 14.41
CA LYS A 126 -28.06 10.77 13.49
C LYS A 126 -27.07 9.58 13.46
N THR A 127 -26.97 8.83 14.56
CA THR A 127 -26.07 7.68 14.70
C THR A 127 -26.71 6.34 14.31
N LYS A 128 -28.03 6.30 14.08
CA LYS A 128 -28.72 5.09 13.64
C LYS A 128 -28.48 4.78 12.16
N GLU A 129 -28.06 5.77 11.39
CA GLU A 129 -27.83 5.64 9.94
C GLU A 129 -26.43 5.09 9.58
N GLU A 130 -25.46 5.10 10.50
CA GLU A 130 -24.06 4.74 10.18
C GLU A 130 -23.68 3.26 10.45
N GLY A 131 -24.58 2.45 11.02
CA GLY A 131 -24.30 1.03 11.33
C GLY A 131 -23.14 0.82 12.32
N THR A 132 -22.79 -0.44 12.60
CA THR A 132 -21.59 -0.79 13.39
C THR A 132 -20.34 -0.86 12.50
N LEU A 133 -19.13 -0.87 13.07
CA LEU A 133 -17.90 -1.13 12.31
C LEU A 133 -17.94 -2.49 11.61
N LEU A 134 -18.54 -3.51 12.23
CA LEU A 134 -18.78 -4.80 11.59
C LEU A 134 -19.75 -4.69 10.40
N ASP A 135 -20.83 -3.91 10.53
CA ASP A 135 -21.74 -3.68 9.39
C ASP A 135 -21.00 -2.99 8.24
N ALA A 136 -20.20 -1.97 8.55
CA ALA A 136 -19.35 -1.30 7.58
C ALA A 136 -18.40 -2.28 6.89
N ALA A 137 -17.71 -3.15 7.64
CA ALA A 137 -16.80 -4.17 7.14
C ALA A 137 -17.49 -5.26 6.29
N LYS A 138 -18.77 -5.57 6.58
CA LYS A 138 -19.58 -6.49 5.78
C LYS A 138 -20.01 -5.86 4.46
N GLU A 139 -20.53 -4.63 4.48
CA GLU A 139 -20.94 -3.91 3.26
C GLU A 139 -19.77 -3.70 2.29
N ALA A 140 -18.65 -3.27 2.86
CA ALA A 140 -17.31 -3.29 2.30
C ALA A 140 -16.96 -4.59 1.54
N LEU A 141 -17.00 -5.72 2.24
CA LEU A 141 -16.66 -7.02 1.69
C LEU A 141 -17.63 -7.44 0.57
N LEU A 142 -18.92 -7.17 0.73
CA LEU A 142 -19.94 -7.39 -0.31
C LEU A 142 -19.68 -6.56 -1.57
N GLY A 143 -19.29 -5.29 -1.41
CA GLY A 143 -18.90 -4.41 -2.51
C GLY A 143 -17.72 -4.99 -3.29
N LEU A 144 -16.73 -5.54 -2.59
CA LEU A 144 -15.55 -6.15 -3.18
C LEU A 144 -15.84 -7.40 -4.00
N LEU A 145 -16.86 -8.18 -3.65
CA LEU A 145 -17.24 -9.38 -4.43
C LEU A 145 -17.53 -9.06 -5.91
N ASN A 146 -17.84 -7.79 -6.24
CA ASN A 146 -18.03 -7.33 -7.61
C ASN A 146 -16.72 -7.24 -8.42
N ASN A 147 -15.56 -7.23 -7.76
CA ASN A 147 -14.24 -7.15 -8.40
C ASN A 147 -13.58 -8.51 -8.60
N MET A 148 -14.19 -9.58 -8.08
CA MET A 148 -13.74 -10.95 -8.27
C MET A 148 -13.99 -11.40 -9.71
N LYS A 149 -13.00 -12.06 -10.31
CA LYS A 149 -13.01 -12.52 -11.70
C LYS A 149 -12.85 -14.04 -11.76
N GLU A 150 -13.20 -14.62 -12.89
CA GLU A 150 -12.95 -16.05 -13.12
C GLU A 150 -11.45 -16.34 -13.01
N GLY A 151 -11.10 -17.43 -12.31
CA GLY A 151 -9.71 -17.80 -12.01
C GLY A 151 -9.19 -17.29 -10.68
N ASP A 152 -9.81 -16.27 -10.08
CA ASP A 152 -9.48 -15.87 -8.70
C ASP A 152 -9.90 -16.96 -7.70
N CYS A 153 -9.28 -16.97 -6.52
CA CYS A 153 -9.74 -17.75 -5.37
C CYS A 153 -10.16 -16.82 -4.23
N PHE A 154 -11.24 -17.19 -3.54
CA PHE A 154 -11.79 -16.44 -2.42
C PHE A 154 -11.92 -17.35 -1.19
N GLY A 155 -11.44 -16.88 -0.05
CA GLY A 155 -11.65 -17.47 1.27
C GLY A 155 -12.09 -16.40 2.26
N LEU A 156 -12.85 -16.81 3.28
CA LEU A 156 -13.30 -15.96 4.36
C LEU A 156 -13.09 -16.65 5.71
N VAL A 157 -12.32 -15.99 6.56
CA VAL A 157 -12.10 -16.36 7.96
C VAL A 157 -12.70 -15.26 8.82
N SER A 158 -13.47 -15.63 9.84
CA SER A 158 -13.87 -14.72 10.91
C SER A 158 -13.04 -15.02 12.15
N PHE A 159 -12.73 -14.02 12.97
CA PHE A 159 -11.98 -14.27 14.21
C PHE A 159 -12.43 -13.42 15.39
N ASP A 160 -12.28 -13.97 16.59
CA ASP A 160 -12.35 -13.28 17.87
C ASP A 160 -11.09 -13.63 18.69
N THR A 161 -11.20 -14.41 19.77
CA THR A 161 -10.07 -15.12 20.36
C THR A 161 -9.81 -16.49 19.72
N ARG A 162 -10.65 -16.88 18.75
CA ARG A 162 -10.47 -18.05 17.90
C ARG A 162 -10.81 -17.69 16.46
N ALA A 163 -10.14 -18.34 15.51
CA ALA A 163 -10.47 -18.26 14.10
C ALA A 163 -11.51 -19.31 13.71
N GLN A 164 -12.32 -18.97 12.71
CA GLN A 164 -13.28 -19.86 12.07
C GLN A 164 -13.24 -19.62 10.56
N VAL A 165 -13.02 -20.67 9.78
CA VAL A 165 -13.19 -20.64 8.32
C VAL A 165 -14.69 -20.60 8.03
N GLU A 166 -15.18 -19.45 7.60
CA GLU A 166 -16.59 -19.25 7.20
C GLU A 166 -16.82 -19.71 5.77
N PHE A 167 -15.81 -19.53 4.92
CA PHE A 167 -15.79 -20.02 3.54
C PHE A 167 -14.37 -20.44 3.17
N PRO A 168 -14.12 -21.72 2.84
CA PRO A 168 -12.78 -22.17 2.49
C PRO A 168 -12.28 -21.47 1.22
N LEU A 169 -10.97 -21.24 1.14
CA LEU A 169 -10.33 -20.69 -0.04
C LEU A 169 -10.60 -21.60 -1.24
N THR A 170 -11.43 -21.12 -2.16
CA THR A 170 -11.88 -21.88 -3.33
C THR A 170 -11.92 -21.00 -4.56
N GLN A 171 -11.82 -21.61 -5.74
CA GLN A 171 -11.91 -20.89 -7.01
C GLN A 171 -13.27 -20.20 -7.17
N TRP A 172 -13.24 -18.96 -7.62
CA TRP A 172 -14.39 -18.12 -7.86
C TRP A 172 -15.15 -18.56 -9.12
N LYS A 173 -16.38 -19.06 -8.94
CA LYS A 173 -17.22 -19.57 -10.03
C LYS A 173 -18.30 -18.57 -10.47
N GLY A 174 -18.07 -17.28 -10.21
CA GLY A 174 -19.00 -16.20 -10.59
C GLY A 174 -20.19 -16.09 -9.63
N GLU A 175 -21.39 -15.95 -10.20
CA GLU A 175 -22.59 -15.51 -9.47
C GLU A 175 -23.09 -16.52 -8.42
N GLU A 176 -22.83 -17.81 -8.60
CA GLU A 176 -23.20 -18.85 -7.63
C GLU A 176 -22.38 -18.69 -6.34
N THR A 177 -21.04 -18.66 -6.46
CA THR A 177 -20.13 -18.40 -5.33
C THR A 177 -20.46 -17.08 -4.66
N LYS A 178 -20.75 -16.03 -5.45
CA LYS A 178 -21.11 -14.72 -4.91
C LYS A 178 -22.34 -14.77 -4.02
N LYS A 179 -23.40 -15.49 -4.42
CA LYS A 179 -24.63 -15.62 -3.63
C LYS A 179 -24.39 -16.36 -2.32
N GLU A 180 -23.64 -17.47 -2.38
CA GLU A 180 -23.29 -18.25 -1.20
C GLU A 180 -22.49 -17.42 -0.19
N VAL A 181 -21.39 -16.80 -0.65
CA VAL A 181 -20.54 -15.93 0.18
C VAL A 181 -21.33 -14.75 0.74
N THR A 182 -22.22 -14.15 -0.04
CA THR A 182 -23.09 -13.06 0.43
C THR A 182 -23.98 -13.50 1.60
N GLN A 183 -24.55 -14.71 1.55
CA GLN A 183 -25.35 -15.23 2.65
C GLN A 183 -24.51 -15.48 3.91
N ILE A 184 -23.31 -16.05 3.74
CA ILE A 184 -22.37 -16.28 4.83
C ILE A 184 -22.02 -14.96 5.52
N ILE A 185 -21.56 -13.95 4.75
CA ILE A 185 -21.21 -12.62 5.27
C ILE A 185 -22.36 -12.02 6.07
N ASN A 186 -23.58 -12.03 5.52
CA ASN A 186 -24.75 -11.47 6.17
C ASN A 186 -25.07 -12.13 7.53
N ASN A 187 -24.75 -13.42 7.68
CA ASN A 187 -25.00 -14.19 8.89
C ASN A 187 -23.93 -14.01 9.98
N ILE A 188 -22.75 -13.48 9.64
CA ILE A 188 -21.69 -13.20 10.62
C ILE A 188 -22.18 -12.22 11.70
N LYS A 189 -21.86 -12.53 12.96
CA LYS A 189 -22.24 -11.79 14.16
C LYS A 189 -21.01 -11.48 15.03
N LEU A 190 -21.16 -10.45 15.86
CA LEU A 190 -20.20 -10.11 16.90
C LEU A 190 -20.02 -11.27 17.88
N ARG A 191 -18.79 -11.40 18.38
CA ARG A 191 -18.31 -12.38 19.34
C ARG A 191 -17.46 -11.69 20.42
N GLY A 192 -16.52 -12.41 21.02
CA GLY A 192 -15.82 -12.02 22.24
C GLY A 192 -14.65 -11.07 21.99
N GLY A 193 -13.50 -11.40 22.59
CA GLY A 193 -12.28 -10.59 22.48
C GLY A 193 -11.59 -10.70 21.12
N THR A 194 -10.37 -10.21 21.07
CA THR A 194 -9.56 -10.09 19.84
C THR A 194 -8.19 -10.72 20.04
N ASP A 195 -7.85 -11.70 19.19
CA ASP A 195 -6.52 -12.27 18.97
C ASP A 195 -6.21 -12.24 17.47
N LEU A 196 -5.44 -11.25 17.05
CA LEU A 196 -5.10 -11.04 15.63
C LEU A 196 -4.30 -12.22 15.05
N THR A 197 -3.48 -12.88 15.88
CA THR A 197 -2.57 -13.93 15.42
C THR A 197 -3.34 -15.17 14.99
N CYS A 198 -4.36 -15.57 15.75
CA CYS A 198 -5.15 -16.75 15.40
C CYS A 198 -5.91 -16.59 14.08
N GLY A 199 -6.48 -15.40 13.83
CA GLY A 199 -7.16 -15.08 12.57
C GLY A 199 -6.20 -15.10 11.38
N PHE A 200 -4.98 -14.58 11.57
CA PHE A 200 -3.97 -14.54 10.53
C PHE A 200 -3.43 -15.93 10.18
N ASP A 201 -3.11 -16.73 11.19
CA ASP A 201 -2.57 -18.08 11.00
C ASP A 201 -3.56 -18.99 10.28
N GLU A 202 -4.85 -18.93 10.64
CA GLU A 202 -5.90 -19.68 9.94
C GLU A 202 -6.00 -19.27 8.47
N ALA A 203 -5.85 -17.98 8.17
CA ALA A 203 -5.87 -17.49 6.81
C ALA A 203 -4.65 -17.91 5.98
N VAL A 204 -3.47 -17.96 6.60
CA VAL A 204 -2.26 -18.48 5.94
C VAL A 204 -2.40 -19.98 5.68
N ASN A 205 -2.97 -20.74 6.62
CA ASN A 205 -3.20 -22.18 6.48
C ASN A 205 -4.12 -22.52 5.28
N GLU A 206 -5.05 -21.64 4.91
CA GLU A 206 -5.87 -21.82 3.71
C GLU A 206 -5.03 -21.90 2.42
N PHE A 207 -3.89 -21.19 2.35
CA PHE A 207 -2.97 -21.26 1.22
C PHE A 207 -2.10 -22.53 1.20
N GLU A 208 -2.09 -23.28 2.30
CA GLU A 208 -1.31 -24.51 2.44
C GLU A 208 -2.08 -25.75 1.96
N LYS A 209 -3.34 -25.61 1.55
CA LYS A 209 -4.16 -26.69 0.96
C LYS A 209 -3.57 -27.13 -0.38
N GLU A 210 -3.50 -28.43 -0.63
CA GLU A 210 -2.88 -29.00 -1.84
C GLU A 210 -3.49 -28.46 -3.15
N GLU A 211 -4.82 -28.39 -3.22
CA GLU A 211 -5.56 -27.83 -4.36
C GLU A 211 -5.29 -26.34 -4.63
N ILE A 212 -4.81 -25.61 -3.62
CA ILE A 212 -4.43 -24.20 -3.71
C ILE A 212 -2.94 -24.04 -4.01
N LYS A 213 -2.10 -24.94 -3.47
CA LYS A 213 -0.65 -24.90 -3.62
C LYS A 213 -0.19 -24.94 -5.08
N GLU A 214 -0.88 -25.71 -5.91
CA GLU A 214 -0.57 -25.88 -7.33
C GLU A 214 -0.96 -24.66 -8.18
N LEU A 215 -1.81 -23.77 -7.68
CA LEU A 215 -2.27 -22.59 -8.41
C LEU A 215 -1.20 -21.50 -8.44
N LYS A 216 -0.83 -21.08 -9.65
CA LYS A 216 0.03 -19.91 -9.88
C LYS A 216 -0.79 -18.63 -9.75
N MET A 217 -0.79 -18.05 -8.56
CA MET A 217 -1.51 -16.82 -8.26
C MET A 217 -0.80 -16.00 -7.19
N ASN A 218 -1.08 -14.70 -7.16
CA ASN A 218 -0.71 -13.86 -6.01
C ASN A 218 -1.52 -14.27 -4.79
N ARG A 219 -0.86 -14.54 -3.68
CA ARG A 219 -1.50 -14.91 -2.42
C ARG A 219 -1.53 -13.71 -1.50
N ARG A 220 -2.72 -13.31 -1.06
CA ARG A 220 -2.88 -12.16 -0.19
C ARG A 220 -3.94 -12.36 0.88
N VAL A 221 -3.59 -12.00 2.10
CA VAL A 221 -4.53 -11.86 3.21
C VAL A 221 -5.02 -10.41 3.26
N PHE A 222 -6.33 -10.21 3.29
CA PHE A 222 -6.96 -8.94 3.64
C PHE A 222 -7.44 -9.00 5.07
N PHE A 223 -6.82 -8.24 5.96
CA PHE A 223 -7.05 -8.28 7.39
C PHE A 223 -7.87 -7.05 7.82
N LEU A 224 -9.14 -7.25 8.19
CA LEU A 224 -10.10 -6.20 8.50
C LEU A 224 -10.35 -6.18 10.02
N THR A 225 -9.91 -5.12 10.72
CA THR A 225 -9.92 -5.07 12.19
C THR A 225 -9.90 -3.63 12.72
N ASP A 226 -10.35 -3.42 13.95
CA ASP A 226 -10.15 -2.19 14.73
C ASP A 226 -8.90 -2.28 15.65
N MET A 227 -8.05 -3.28 15.45
CA MET A 227 -6.80 -3.54 16.19
C MET A 227 -6.93 -3.58 17.73
N CYS A 228 -8.13 -3.71 18.28
CA CYS A 228 -8.38 -3.69 19.73
C CYS A 228 -8.05 -5.04 20.40
N MET A 229 -6.77 -5.42 20.43
CA MET A 229 -6.29 -6.69 20.97
C MET A 229 -6.66 -6.90 22.44
N THR A 230 -7.16 -8.09 22.77
CA THR A 230 -7.41 -8.52 24.17
C THR A 230 -6.52 -9.68 24.61
N VAL A 231 -5.96 -10.41 23.64
CA VAL A 231 -5.06 -11.55 23.84
C VAL A 231 -3.84 -11.36 22.93
N GLY A 232 -2.67 -11.81 23.42
CA GLY A 232 -1.42 -11.69 22.69
C GLY A 232 -0.90 -10.25 22.67
N ASN A 233 -0.07 -9.95 21.67
CA ASN A 233 0.50 -8.63 21.46
C ASN A 233 0.75 -8.39 19.97
N SER A 234 0.86 -7.12 19.58
CA SER A 234 1.07 -6.71 18.20
C SER A 234 2.39 -7.21 17.59
N TYR A 235 3.45 -7.39 18.38
CA TYR A 235 4.74 -7.87 17.87
C TYR A 235 4.68 -9.32 17.41
N THR A 236 3.96 -10.19 18.13
CA THR A 236 3.74 -11.58 17.70
C THR A 236 2.98 -11.64 16.38
N PHE A 237 1.91 -10.86 16.24
CA PHE A 237 1.18 -10.73 14.99
C PHE A 237 2.10 -10.23 13.85
N LEU A 238 2.87 -9.17 14.09
CA LEU A 238 3.82 -8.62 13.11
C LEU A 238 4.89 -9.64 12.68
N ASP A 239 5.39 -10.49 13.59
CA ASP A 239 6.37 -11.53 13.29
C ASP A 239 5.79 -12.60 12.35
N HIS A 240 4.54 -13.02 12.58
CA HIS A 240 3.84 -13.95 11.72
C HIS A 240 3.58 -13.36 10.33
N VAL A 241 3.11 -12.10 10.26
CA VAL A 241 2.93 -11.39 8.99
C VAL A 241 4.26 -11.25 8.23
N THR A 242 5.35 -10.93 8.94
CA THR A 242 6.69 -10.81 8.35
C THR A 242 7.20 -12.15 7.82
N THR A 243 6.94 -13.23 8.55
CA THR A 243 7.34 -14.59 8.18
C THR A 243 6.59 -15.06 6.93
N ALA A 244 5.27 -14.85 6.88
CA ALA A 244 4.44 -15.22 5.74
C ALA A 244 4.80 -14.43 4.45
N ALA A 245 5.23 -13.18 4.59
CA ALA A 245 5.61 -12.33 3.47
C ALA A 245 6.93 -12.74 2.79
N ARG A 246 7.69 -13.67 3.38
CA ARG A 246 8.97 -14.15 2.86
C ARG A 246 8.84 -15.54 2.25
N PRO A 247 9.62 -15.86 1.19
CA PRO A 247 9.69 -17.22 0.68
C PRO A 247 10.22 -18.14 1.78
N SER A 248 9.53 -19.26 2.00
CA SER A 248 9.94 -20.24 3.01
C SER A 248 11.28 -20.88 2.56
N PRO A 249 12.25 -21.13 3.46
CA PRO A 249 13.54 -21.69 3.06
C PRO A 249 13.33 -23.03 2.34
N SER A 250 13.84 -23.14 1.11
CA SER A 250 13.75 -24.36 0.32
C SER A 250 14.57 -25.48 0.96
N SER A 251 13.95 -26.63 1.21
CA SER A 251 14.66 -27.87 1.50
C SER A 251 14.90 -28.63 0.19
N PRO A 252 15.98 -29.43 0.04
CA PRO A 252 16.13 -30.32 -1.11
C PRO A 252 14.95 -31.28 -1.32
N THR A 253 14.10 -31.48 -0.31
CA THR A 253 12.92 -32.35 -0.37
C THR A 253 11.57 -31.61 -0.50
N SER A 254 11.53 -30.28 -0.45
CA SER A 254 10.30 -29.51 -0.60
C SER A 254 10.56 -28.17 -1.29
N PRO A 255 9.85 -27.85 -2.39
CA PRO A 255 9.91 -26.51 -2.96
C PRO A 255 9.48 -25.47 -1.91
N SER A 256 10.05 -24.27 -2.01
CA SER A 256 9.65 -23.13 -1.19
C SER A 256 8.18 -22.80 -1.45
N ALA A 257 7.37 -22.74 -0.38
CA ALA A 257 6.02 -22.19 -0.49
C ALA A 257 6.12 -20.72 -0.90
N PRO A 258 5.33 -20.26 -1.89
CA PRO A 258 5.35 -18.87 -2.30
C PRO A 258 4.85 -17.98 -1.17
N PRO A 259 5.38 -16.75 -1.05
CA PRO A 259 5.02 -15.84 0.03
C PRO A 259 3.54 -15.45 -0.02
N VAL A 260 2.97 -15.20 1.16
CA VAL A 260 1.63 -14.66 1.35
C VAL A 260 1.77 -13.21 1.81
N HIS A 261 1.30 -12.27 0.99
CA HIS A 261 1.38 -10.84 1.29
C HIS A 261 0.14 -10.38 2.07
N THR A 262 0.20 -9.26 2.76
CA THR A 262 -0.90 -8.81 3.64
C THR A 262 -1.33 -7.39 3.29
N THR A 263 -2.64 -7.17 3.23
CA THR A 263 -3.25 -5.84 3.29
C THR A 263 -4.00 -5.72 4.60
N VAL A 264 -3.67 -4.74 5.43
CA VAL A 264 -4.31 -4.51 6.71
C VAL A 264 -5.20 -3.28 6.61
N ILE A 265 -6.48 -3.42 6.97
CA ILE A 265 -7.47 -2.35 6.91
C ILE A 265 -7.98 -2.09 8.32
N GLY A 266 -7.63 -0.92 8.85
CA GLY A 266 -8.01 -0.45 10.18
C GLY A 266 -9.37 0.25 10.15
N PHE A 267 -10.30 -0.16 11.01
CA PHE A 267 -11.62 0.47 11.15
C PHE A 267 -11.62 1.50 12.29
N GLY A 268 -11.31 2.76 11.96
CA GLY A 268 -11.17 3.83 12.93
C GLY A 268 -9.72 4.26 13.13
N PHE A 269 -9.34 4.54 14.38
CA PHE A 269 -8.13 5.29 14.74
C PHE A 269 -6.92 4.41 15.08
N ASP A 270 -6.91 3.16 14.60
CA ASP A 270 -6.26 2.11 15.39
C ASP A 270 -4.84 1.71 14.93
N PHE A 271 -4.30 2.36 13.91
CA PHE A 271 -2.86 2.27 13.70
C PHE A 271 -2.16 3.29 14.58
N ASP A 272 -1.61 2.80 15.70
CA ASP A 272 -0.56 3.56 16.35
C ASP A 272 0.64 3.72 15.40
N THR A 273 1.51 4.63 15.80
CA THR A 273 2.67 4.99 15.01
C THR A 273 3.69 3.87 14.86
N GLU A 274 3.86 3.05 15.90
CA GLU A 274 4.83 1.96 15.90
C GLU A 274 4.37 0.82 15.00
N LEU A 275 3.07 0.52 14.99
CA LEU A 275 2.43 -0.44 14.09
C LEU A 275 2.59 0.01 12.63
N SER A 276 2.27 1.28 12.34
CA SER A 276 2.45 1.85 11.00
C SER A 276 3.90 1.71 10.50
N ARG A 277 4.85 2.04 11.37
CA ARG A 277 6.29 1.89 11.10
C ARG A 277 6.71 0.42 10.93
N CYS A 278 6.07 -0.52 11.63
CA CYS A 278 6.40 -1.94 11.48
C CYS A 278 5.82 -2.51 10.18
N PHE A 279 4.55 -2.21 9.85
CA PHE A 279 3.94 -2.69 8.61
C PHE A 279 4.66 -2.17 7.35
N SER A 280 5.14 -0.91 7.36
CA SER A 280 5.90 -0.36 6.23
C SER A 280 7.23 -1.08 5.96
N GLN A 281 7.72 -1.87 6.91
CA GLN A 281 8.95 -2.66 6.80
C GLN A 281 8.70 -4.10 6.34
N ILE A 282 7.44 -4.50 6.17
CA ILE A 282 7.08 -5.84 5.71
C ILE A 282 6.96 -5.81 4.18
N PRO A 283 7.68 -6.69 3.46
CA PRO A 283 7.66 -6.72 2.00
C PRO A 283 6.25 -6.83 1.44
N LEU A 284 5.90 -5.91 0.52
CA LEU A 284 4.61 -5.89 -0.18
C LEU A 284 3.37 -5.84 0.74
N CYS A 285 3.56 -5.42 1.99
CA CYS A 285 2.47 -5.16 2.92
C CYS A 285 1.82 -3.81 2.59
N ASN A 286 0.50 -3.75 2.57
CA ASN A 286 -0.25 -2.51 2.42
C ASN A 286 -1.05 -2.26 3.70
N PHE A 287 -1.13 -1.03 4.17
CA PHE A 287 -2.02 -0.70 5.29
C PHE A 287 -2.63 0.70 5.15
N PHE A 288 -3.87 0.84 5.62
CA PHE A 288 -4.63 2.09 5.62
C PHE A 288 -5.81 2.02 6.58
N SER A 289 -6.25 3.19 7.06
CA SER A 289 -7.43 3.32 7.92
C SER A 289 -8.63 3.83 7.15
N VAL A 290 -9.81 3.33 7.51
CA VAL A 290 -11.09 3.85 7.02
C VAL A 290 -11.88 4.49 8.15
N PHE A 291 -12.51 5.63 7.86
CA PHE A 291 -13.30 6.40 8.82
C PHE A 291 -14.79 6.44 8.45
N SER A 292 -15.16 5.80 7.35
CA SER A 292 -16.55 5.60 6.95
C SER A 292 -16.70 4.39 6.01
N THR A 293 -17.90 3.82 5.97
CA THR A 293 -18.22 2.74 5.01
C THR A 293 -18.07 3.19 3.57
N GLN A 294 -18.42 4.44 3.26
CA GLN A 294 -18.33 5.01 1.91
C GLN A 294 -16.88 5.12 1.43
N GLU A 295 -15.98 5.57 2.30
CA GLU A 295 -14.54 5.61 2.02
C GLU A 295 -13.99 4.21 1.74
N PHE A 296 -14.34 3.22 2.58
CA PHE A 296 -13.93 1.84 2.35
C PHE A 296 -14.45 1.31 1.00
N ILE A 297 -15.74 1.46 0.72
CA ILE A 297 -16.34 0.98 -0.54
C ILE A 297 -15.64 1.64 -1.72
N HIS A 298 -15.37 2.95 -1.65
CA HIS A 298 -14.64 3.65 -2.69
C HIS A 298 -13.23 3.07 -2.90
N GLN A 299 -12.44 2.93 -1.84
CA GLN A 299 -11.10 2.34 -1.91
C GLN A 299 -11.14 0.92 -2.48
N MET A 300 -12.03 0.05 -2.00
CA MET A 300 -12.11 -1.32 -2.50
C MET A 300 -12.78 -1.46 -3.87
N THR A 301 -13.52 -0.47 -4.34
CA THR A 301 -14.10 -0.49 -5.70
C THR A 301 -13.09 0.01 -6.73
N PHE A 302 -12.36 1.07 -6.40
CA PHE A 302 -11.49 1.75 -7.37
C PHE A 302 -10.02 1.37 -7.23
N ASP A 303 -9.57 1.01 -6.02
CA ASP A 303 -8.16 0.70 -5.74
C ASP A 303 -7.83 -0.80 -5.66
N PHE A 304 -8.84 -1.67 -5.60
CA PHE A 304 -8.62 -3.09 -5.35
C PHE A 304 -7.63 -3.76 -6.32
N ASP A 305 -7.80 -3.54 -7.62
CA ASP A 305 -6.89 -4.12 -8.63
C ASP A 305 -5.43 -3.62 -8.44
N TYR A 306 -5.24 -2.40 -7.92
CA TYR A 306 -3.92 -1.82 -7.59
C TYR A 306 -3.36 -2.33 -6.25
N LEU A 307 -4.20 -2.84 -5.34
CA LEU A 307 -3.75 -3.35 -4.03
C LEU A 307 -3.31 -4.82 -4.06
N VAL A 308 -3.78 -5.59 -5.05
CA VAL A 308 -3.57 -7.05 -5.10
C VAL A 308 -2.50 -7.50 -6.09
N PHE A 309 -2.05 -6.60 -6.97
CA PHE A 309 -1.15 -6.94 -8.07
C PHE A 309 0.16 -6.12 -8.01
N PRO A 310 1.24 -6.65 -7.42
CA PRO A 310 2.56 -6.04 -7.54
C PRO A 310 3.13 -6.28 -8.94
N ILE A 311 3.69 -5.24 -9.56
CA ILE A 311 4.24 -5.27 -10.93
C ILE A 311 5.75 -5.52 -10.95
N ALA A 312 6.45 -5.12 -9.89
CA ALA A 312 7.88 -5.32 -9.72
C ALA A 312 8.20 -5.50 -8.23
N LYS A 313 9.30 -6.20 -7.95
CA LYS A 313 9.85 -6.46 -6.63
C LYS A 313 11.34 -6.13 -6.61
N ASP A 314 11.88 -5.96 -5.41
CA ASP A 314 13.31 -5.71 -5.18
C ASP A 314 13.84 -4.56 -6.05
N VAL A 315 13.11 -3.44 -6.10
CA VAL A 315 13.49 -2.27 -6.89
C VAL A 315 14.58 -1.52 -6.14
N ILE A 316 15.78 -1.54 -6.69
CA ILE A 316 16.96 -0.88 -6.13
C ILE A 316 17.43 0.18 -7.11
N VAL A 317 17.61 1.40 -6.61
CA VAL A 317 18.24 2.49 -7.37
C VAL A 317 19.51 2.92 -6.64
N GLU A 318 20.60 2.98 -7.39
CA GLU A 318 21.93 3.33 -6.89
C GLU A 318 22.54 4.46 -7.71
N VAL A 319 23.22 5.38 -7.03
CA VAL A 319 24.07 6.39 -7.66
C VAL A 319 25.44 5.77 -7.93
N VAL A 320 25.75 5.54 -9.20
CA VAL A 320 27.03 5.00 -9.65
C VAL A 320 28.06 6.12 -9.73
N ARG A 321 29.04 6.08 -8.82
CA ARG A 321 30.18 7.00 -8.83
C ARG A 321 31.37 6.37 -9.53
N LYS A 322 31.98 7.06 -10.49
CA LYS A 322 33.26 6.62 -11.08
C LYS A 322 34.39 6.93 -10.11
N GLU A 323 35.36 6.02 -10.02
CA GLU A 323 36.57 6.26 -9.23
C GLU A 323 37.30 7.52 -9.73
N GLY A 324 37.50 8.49 -8.84
CA GLY A 324 38.21 9.74 -9.14
C GLY A 324 37.33 10.94 -9.51
N GLU A 325 36.02 10.75 -9.73
CA GLU A 325 35.05 11.85 -9.83
C GLU A 325 34.61 12.27 -8.40
N GLY A 326 34.70 13.56 -8.09
CA GLY A 326 34.22 14.11 -6.83
C GLY A 326 32.72 14.42 -6.92
N GLY A 327 31.98 14.21 -5.84
CA GLY A 327 30.54 14.54 -5.76
C GLY A 327 29.61 13.34 -5.91
N GLY A 328 28.31 13.58 -5.71
CA GLY A 328 27.25 12.56 -5.82
C GLY A 328 27.12 11.66 -4.60
N ALA A 329 27.61 12.09 -3.44
CA ALA A 329 27.44 11.34 -2.19
C ALA A 329 25.98 11.45 -1.71
N VAL A 330 25.35 10.33 -1.37
CA VAL A 330 23.98 10.34 -0.85
C VAL A 330 23.99 10.91 0.57
N GLU A 331 23.41 12.08 0.76
CA GLU A 331 23.30 12.72 2.08
C GLU A 331 22.02 12.33 2.80
N LYS A 332 20.90 12.30 2.05
CA LYS A 332 19.58 12.02 2.62
C LYS A 332 18.66 11.43 1.56
N VAL A 333 17.84 10.46 1.98
CA VAL A 333 16.77 9.86 1.16
C VAL A 333 15.45 10.10 1.87
N ILE A 334 14.41 10.50 1.12
CA ILE A 334 13.07 10.78 1.60
C ILE A 334 12.08 9.99 0.72
N GLY A 335 11.22 9.18 1.35
CA GLY A 335 10.24 8.34 0.65
C GLY A 335 10.65 6.88 0.44
N SER A 336 11.87 6.52 0.84
CA SER A 336 12.33 5.13 0.98
C SER A 336 12.66 4.85 2.45
N SER A 337 12.27 3.69 2.97
CA SER A 337 12.44 3.39 4.39
C SER A 337 13.93 3.30 4.78
N GLU A 338 14.33 3.97 5.87
CA GLU A 338 15.72 3.94 6.36
C GLU A 338 16.21 2.51 6.68
N LYS A 339 15.29 1.63 7.08
CA LYS A 339 15.63 0.23 7.37
C LYS A 339 15.87 -0.57 6.09
N SER A 340 15.15 -0.29 5.01
CA SER A 340 15.40 -0.92 3.70
C SER A 340 16.77 -0.51 3.15
N LEU A 341 17.22 0.71 3.45
CA LEU A 341 18.57 1.18 3.10
C LEU A 341 19.66 0.55 4.00
N LYS A 342 19.35 0.16 5.24
CA LYS A 342 20.31 -0.53 6.13
C LYS A 342 20.65 -1.91 5.58
N GLY A 343 21.90 -2.07 5.15
CA GLY A 343 22.42 -3.30 4.55
C GLY A 343 22.83 -3.14 3.08
N HIS A 344 22.50 -2.00 2.47
CA HIS A 344 22.91 -1.64 1.11
C HIS A 344 24.12 -0.68 1.11
N SER A 345 24.63 -0.41 -0.09
CA SER A 345 25.75 0.50 -0.33
C SER A 345 25.40 1.94 0.10
N LYS A 346 26.39 2.78 0.38
CA LYS A 346 26.14 4.22 0.68
C LYS A 346 25.66 4.98 -0.56
N GLU A 347 25.76 4.33 -1.70
CA GLU A 347 25.36 4.76 -3.02
C GLU A 347 23.89 4.45 -3.30
N THR A 348 23.25 3.60 -2.49
CA THR A 348 21.84 3.24 -2.67
C THR A 348 20.93 4.41 -2.27
N VAL A 349 20.08 4.82 -3.21
CA VAL A 349 19.18 5.97 -3.06
C VAL A 349 17.71 5.59 -2.97
N MET A 350 17.34 4.38 -3.37
CA MET A 350 15.98 3.86 -3.24
C MET A 350 15.99 2.35 -3.11
N VAL A 351 15.22 1.82 -2.16
CA VAL A 351 14.93 0.38 -2.05
C VAL A 351 13.42 0.23 -1.82
N LEU A 352 12.72 -0.33 -2.81
CA LEU A 352 11.31 -0.66 -2.72
C LEU A 352 11.14 -2.18 -2.79
N ASP A 353 10.62 -2.78 -1.72
CA ASP A 353 10.34 -4.23 -1.66
C ASP A 353 9.37 -4.67 -2.76
N GLY A 354 8.47 -3.76 -3.14
CA GLY A 354 7.85 -3.85 -4.44
C GLY A 354 6.90 -2.71 -4.73
N VAL A 355 6.44 -2.75 -5.97
CA VAL A 355 5.80 -1.64 -6.64
C VAL A 355 4.46 -2.12 -7.18
N PHE A 356 3.42 -1.32 -6.95
CA PHE A 356 2.06 -1.55 -7.39
C PHE A 356 1.68 -0.51 -8.45
N PRO A 357 0.81 -0.84 -9.40
CA PRO A 357 0.29 0.17 -10.31
C PRO A 357 -0.56 1.19 -9.51
N SER A 358 -0.64 2.44 -9.96
CA SER A 358 -1.46 3.46 -9.30
C SER A 358 -2.61 3.95 -10.19
N GLN A 359 -3.58 4.57 -9.53
CA GLN A 359 -4.52 5.43 -10.23
C GLN A 359 -3.80 6.60 -10.91
N ALA A 360 -4.39 7.01 -12.02
CA ALA A 360 -4.03 8.19 -12.78
C ALA A 360 -5.07 9.26 -12.59
N GLN A 361 -4.67 10.49 -12.28
CA GLN A 361 -5.52 11.64 -12.57
C GLN A 361 -5.06 12.30 -13.87
N GLY A 362 -6.02 12.56 -14.74
CA GLY A 362 -5.76 13.10 -16.07
C GLY A 362 -7.03 13.71 -16.61
N ASN A 363 -7.24 14.99 -16.28
CA ASN A 363 -7.99 16.03 -16.98
C ASN A 363 -8.29 17.14 -15.97
N ARG A 364 -7.30 17.97 -15.61
CA ARG A 364 -7.64 19.32 -15.19
C ARG A 364 -7.83 20.12 -16.48
N LYS A 365 -9.03 20.67 -16.68
CA LYS A 365 -9.24 21.68 -17.72
C LYS A 365 -8.53 22.94 -17.24
N GLU A 366 -7.34 23.23 -17.76
CA GLU A 366 -6.78 24.56 -17.64
C GLU A 366 -7.31 25.40 -18.81
N VAL A 367 -7.93 26.52 -18.47
CA VAL A 367 -8.32 27.55 -19.44
C VAL A 367 -7.18 28.55 -19.42
N SER A 368 -6.47 28.67 -20.54
CA SER A 368 -5.43 29.70 -20.69
C SER A 368 -6.04 31.10 -20.58
N GLU A 369 -5.24 32.13 -20.26
CA GLU A 369 -5.73 33.51 -20.08
C GLU A 369 -6.42 34.11 -21.32
N ASP A 370 -6.19 33.52 -22.50
CA ASP A 370 -6.82 33.84 -23.78
C ASP A 370 -8.07 33.00 -24.12
N GLY A 371 -8.49 32.11 -23.21
CA GLY A 371 -9.75 31.35 -23.32
C GLY A 371 -9.68 30.11 -24.21
N THR A 372 -8.50 29.69 -24.66
CA THR A 372 -8.33 28.42 -25.37
C THR A 372 -8.29 27.23 -24.41
N GLU A 373 -9.09 26.19 -24.71
CA GLU A 373 -9.02 24.91 -24.00
C GLU A 373 -7.79 24.14 -24.48
N GLU A 374 -6.67 24.21 -23.75
CA GLU A 374 -5.50 23.37 -24.02
C GLU A 374 -5.57 22.09 -23.19
N ARG A 375 -5.57 20.94 -23.85
CA ARG A 375 -5.68 19.63 -23.20
C ARG A 375 -4.28 19.19 -22.75
N VAL A 376 -3.83 19.70 -21.61
CA VAL A 376 -2.55 19.30 -21.03
C VAL A 376 -2.60 17.81 -20.67
N GLN A 377 -1.83 16.99 -21.39
CA GLN A 377 -1.67 15.56 -21.10
C GLN A 377 -0.64 15.32 -19.97
N ASN A 378 -0.64 16.17 -18.94
CA ASN A 378 0.16 15.89 -17.74
C ASN A 378 -0.63 14.89 -16.92
N ALA A 379 -0.35 13.62 -17.17
CA ALA A 379 -0.79 12.53 -16.32
C ALA A 379 -0.14 12.74 -14.94
N GLU A 380 -0.94 13.13 -13.96
CA GLU A 380 -0.47 13.22 -12.59
C GLU A 380 -0.73 11.89 -11.89
N THR A 381 0.21 11.50 -11.04
CA THR A 381 0.27 10.14 -10.56
C THR A 381 0.32 10.07 -9.05
N ARG A 382 -0.51 9.21 -8.44
CA ARG A 382 -0.65 9.15 -6.99
C ARG A 382 0.54 8.44 -6.34
N GLY A 383 1.31 9.15 -5.52
CA GLY A 383 2.53 8.61 -4.93
C GLY A 383 3.63 8.32 -5.96
N GLY A 384 4.65 7.56 -5.54
CA GLY A 384 5.67 7.03 -6.47
C GLY A 384 6.90 7.91 -6.71
N VAL A 385 7.17 8.86 -5.82
CA VAL A 385 8.37 9.71 -5.87
C VAL A 385 9.27 9.45 -4.66
N VAL A 386 10.57 9.33 -4.90
CA VAL A 386 11.61 9.35 -3.87
C VAL A 386 12.51 10.56 -4.10
N LEU A 387 12.73 11.36 -3.06
CA LEU A 387 13.58 12.53 -3.11
C LEU A 387 14.90 12.26 -2.42
N VAL A 388 16.00 12.58 -3.09
CA VAL A 388 17.35 12.26 -2.65
C VAL A 388 18.18 13.54 -2.66
N LYS A 389 18.81 13.87 -1.55
CA LYS A 389 19.79 14.94 -1.46
C LYS A 389 21.18 14.38 -1.74
N LEU A 390 21.88 14.99 -2.70
CA LEU A 390 23.24 14.62 -3.08
C LEU A 390 24.23 15.72 -2.68
N GLY A 391 25.35 15.28 -2.09
CA GLY A 391 26.42 16.12 -1.59
C GLY A 391 27.63 16.13 -2.51
N GLY A 392 28.35 17.26 -2.47
CA GLY A 392 29.63 17.44 -3.18
C GLY A 392 29.51 17.59 -4.70
N LEU A 393 28.29 17.74 -5.23
CA LEU A 393 28.05 18.09 -6.62
C LEU A 393 28.19 19.60 -6.84
N LYS A 394 28.43 19.96 -8.10
CA LYS A 394 28.26 21.33 -8.61
C LYS A 394 27.24 21.33 -9.74
N GLY A 395 26.58 22.46 -9.97
CA GLY A 395 25.71 22.61 -11.14
C GLY A 395 26.45 22.30 -12.45
N GLY A 396 25.77 21.58 -13.34
CA GLY A 396 26.33 21.07 -14.60
C GLY A 396 27.04 19.71 -14.49
N GLU A 397 27.26 19.19 -13.29
CA GLU A 397 27.81 17.85 -13.10
C GLU A 397 26.80 16.74 -13.43
N LYS A 398 27.33 15.57 -13.74
CA LYS A 398 26.59 14.41 -14.21
C LYS A 398 26.71 13.28 -13.21
N VAL A 399 25.63 12.56 -13.01
CA VAL A 399 25.57 11.39 -12.12
C VAL A 399 24.97 10.24 -12.88
N ASN A 400 25.64 9.08 -12.87
CA ASN A 400 25.04 7.86 -13.37
C ASN A 400 24.15 7.25 -12.30
N VAL A 401 22.96 6.84 -12.70
CA VAL A 401 22.00 6.17 -11.82
C VAL A 401 21.69 4.80 -12.41
N ARG A 402 21.89 3.76 -11.60
CA ARG A 402 21.56 2.38 -11.94
C ARG A 402 20.24 2.00 -11.29
N VAL A 403 19.38 1.37 -12.07
CA VAL A 403 18.11 0.80 -11.62
C VAL A 403 18.18 -0.71 -11.82
N SER A 404 17.77 -1.47 -10.82
CA SER A 404 17.56 -2.91 -10.95
C SER A 404 16.27 -3.33 -10.26
N PHE A 405 15.57 -4.30 -10.84
CA PHE A 405 14.35 -4.86 -10.27
C PHE A 405 14.04 -6.24 -10.82
N VAL A 406 13.12 -6.94 -10.16
CA VAL A 406 12.54 -8.20 -10.62
C VAL A 406 11.10 -7.94 -11.04
N THR A 407 10.73 -8.27 -12.27
CA THR A 407 9.33 -8.17 -12.74
C THR A 407 8.44 -9.14 -11.97
N TYR A 408 7.13 -8.93 -12.07
CA TYR A 408 6.15 -9.88 -11.54
C TYR A 408 6.37 -11.31 -12.05
N GLU A 409 6.79 -11.45 -13.31
CA GLU A 409 7.06 -12.72 -13.98
C GLU A 409 8.42 -13.35 -13.55
N GLY A 410 9.22 -12.66 -12.75
CA GLY A 410 10.51 -13.14 -12.25
C GLY A 410 11.71 -12.77 -13.14
N GLU A 411 11.52 -11.92 -14.15
CA GLU A 411 12.60 -11.44 -15.01
C GLU A 411 13.40 -10.36 -14.30
N LYS A 412 14.73 -10.48 -14.33
CA LYS A 412 15.62 -9.44 -13.80
C LYS A 412 15.85 -8.39 -14.87
N VAL A 413 15.62 -7.13 -14.51
CA VAL A 413 15.84 -5.96 -15.37
C VAL A 413 16.88 -5.07 -14.71
N GLU A 414 17.82 -4.57 -15.49
CA GLU A 414 18.83 -3.61 -15.07
C GLU A 414 18.99 -2.54 -16.15
N SER A 415 19.05 -1.28 -15.75
CA SER A 415 19.31 -0.15 -16.63
C SER A 415 20.22 0.88 -15.93
N GLU A 416 20.93 1.67 -16.73
CA GLU A 416 21.75 2.78 -16.25
C GLU A 416 21.41 4.02 -17.07
N GLU A 417 21.22 5.16 -16.39
CA GLU A 417 20.87 6.44 -16.99
C GLU A 417 21.77 7.55 -16.45
N GLU A 418 22.14 8.50 -17.30
CA GLU A 418 22.96 9.66 -16.91
C GLU A 418 22.04 10.86 -16.62
N VAL A 419 22.14 11.41 -15.41
CA VAL A 419 21.35 12.56 -14.96
C VAL A 419 22.25 13.79 -14.84
N VAL A 420 21.84 14.89 -15.46
CA VAL A 420 22.57 16.17 -15.43
C VAL A 420 21.93 17.11 -14.41
N PHE A 421 22.71 17.62 -13.46
CA PHE A 421 22.22 18.58 -12.49
C PHE A 421 22.23 19.99 -13.08
N PRO A 422 21.12 20.75 -13.01
CA PRO A 422 21.08 22.10 -13.54
C PRO A 422 22.00 23.03 -12.74
N LEU A 423 22.47 24.10 -13.38
CA LEU A 423 23.07 25.24 -12.67
C LEU A 423 21.95 25.99 -11.95
N TRP A 424 22.17 26.41 -10.71
CA TRP A 424 21.31 27.41 -10.09
C TRP A 424 21.56 28.79 -10.72
N GLU A 425 20.52 29.40 -11.31
CA GLU A 425 20.58 30.74 -11.93
C GLU A 425 20.38 31.88 -10.91
#